data_AF-A0A0J9SJ36-F1
#
_entry.id   AF-A0A0J9SJ36-F1
#
_cell.length_a   1.000
_cell.length_b   1.000
_cell.length_c   1.000
_cell.angle_alpha   90.00
_cell.angle_beta   90.00
_cell.angle_gamma   90.00
#
_symmetry.space_group_name_H-M   'P 1'
#
loop_
_entity.id
_entity.type
_entity.pdbx_description
1 polymer ?
#
loop_
_entity_poly.entity_id
_entity_poly.type
_entity_poly.pdbx_seq_one_letter_code
_entity_poly.pdbx_strand_id
1 'polypeptide(L)'
;MHIKMQYSDRRRSSSGRNNLESHYSNEDPSYSRYDERFSLEDRLKKEWNDLAVIETKNWFNVIIGICDTLITEYDSYNVVGDKVSSWSELIKMLTAFRQAEVNESNVIFAKFLDYMREKRQDTASDVLTDEEESIWNDIKLLKQQKDIEWKKYHVGTWKYWFQKEFPTVNLINNE
;
A
#
# COMPACT_ATOMS: atom_id res chain seq x y z
N MET A 1 -58.01 1.06 19.90
CA MET A 1 -57.85 -0.37 19.58
C MET A 1 -56.54 -0.83 20.22
N HIS A 2 -56.49 -1.31 21.48
CA HIS A 2 -56.76 -2.70 21.91
C HIS A 2 -55.96 -3.71 21.08
N ILE A 3 -55.04 -4.56 21.58
CA ILE A 3 -54.83 -5.19 22.90
C ILE A 3 -53.37 -5.73 22.96
N LYS A 4 -52.73 -5.67 24.15
CA LYS A 4 -51.60 -6.53 24.55
C LYS A 4 -52.14 -7.89 25.01
N MET A 5 -51.52 -9.00 24.63
CA MET A 5 -51.66 -10.25 25.40
C MET A 5 -50.39 -11.09 25.33
N GLN A 6 -49.70 -11.20 26.47
CA GLN A 6 -48.80 -12.30 26.83
C GLN A 6 -49.63 -13.46 27.40
N TYR A 7 -49.21 -14.72 27.22
CA TYR A 7 -49.34 -15.87 28.13
C TYR A 7 -48.46 -17.00 27.53
N SER A 8 -47.23 -17.24 28.00
CA SER A 8 -46.75 -18.10 29.12
C SER A 8 -46.82 -19.63 28.91
N ASP A 9 -45.61 -20.22 28.92
CA ASP A 9 -45.13 -21.45 29.56
C ASP A 9 -46.02 -22.70 29.70
N ARG A 10 -45.48 -23.86 29.26
CA ARG A 10 -45.16 -25.04 30.12
C ARG A 10 -44.66 -26.28 29.35
N ARG A 11 -43.52 -26.82 29.83
CA ARG A 11 -43.17 -28.26 30.10
C ARG A 11 -43.09 -29.25 28.90
N ARG A 12 -42.26 -30.29 28.84
CA ARG A 12 -41.14 -30.87 29.63
C ARG A 12 -40.68 -32.15 28.86
N SER A 13 -39.36 -32.33 28.71
CA SER A 13 -38.56 -33.56 28.59
C SER A 13 -39.02 -34.77 27.73
N SER A 14 -38.11 -35.27 26.87
CA SER A 14 -37.78 -36.71 26.80
C SER A 14 -36.41 -36.96 26.15
N SER A 15 -35.63 -37.82 26.79
CA SER A 15 -34.34 -38.38 26.41
C SER A 15 -34.45 -39.44 25.30
N GLY A 16 -33.44 -39.53 24.43
CA GLY A 16 -33.23 -40.68 23.56
C GLY A 16 -31.82 -40.69 23.01
N ARG A 17 -30.97 -41.55 23.57
CA ARG A 17 -29.57 -41.79 23.17
C ARG A 17 -29.52 -43.09 22.34
N ASN A 18 -28.58 -43.13 21.39
CA ASN A 18 -27.96 -44.31 20.73
C ASN A 18 -28.63 -44.84 19.45
N ASN A 19 -27.94 -44.79 18.30
CA ASN A 19 -27.03 -45.85 17.88
C ASN A 19 -26.23 -45.50 16.59
N LEU A 20 -24.94 -45.86 16.62
CA LEU A 20 -24.08 -46.40 15.56
C LEU A 20 -24.87 -46.94 14.34
N GLU A 21 -24.47 -46.83 13.07
CA GLU A 21 -23.15 -46.95 12.44
C GLU A 21 -23.39 -46.81 10.92
N SER A 22 -22.54 -46.11 10.16
CA SER A 22 -22.15 -46.59 8.82
C SER A 22 -20.94 -45.82 8.31
N HIS A 23 -19.82 -46.52 8.27
CA HIS A 23 -18.67 -46.20 7.43
C HIS A 23 -19.11 -45.98 5.97
N TYR A 24 -18.82 -44.79 5.44
CA TYR A 24 -18.39 -44.63 4.05
C TYR A 24 -17.29 -43.57 4.03
N SER A 25 -16.06 -44.06 3.93
CA SER A 25 -14.91 -43.25 3.52
C SER A 25 -15.15 -42.76 2.10
N ASN A 26 -15.11 -41.46 1.89
CA ASN A 26 -14.58 -40.87 0.67
C ASN A 26 -13.58 -39.83 1.14
N GLU A 27 -12.29 -40.21 1.07
CA GLU A 27 -11.21 -39.25 1.03
C GLU A 27 -11.47 -38.34 -0.18
N ASP A 28 -11.66 -37.04 0.06
CA ASP A 28 -11.51 -36.01 -0.96
C ASP A 28 -10.08 -35.45 -0.82
N PRO A 29 -9.09 -35.90 -1.62
CA PRO A 29 -7.79 -35.28 -1.64
C PRO A 29 -7.82 -34.13 -2.64
N SER A 30 -8.40 -32.97 -2.30
CA SER A 30 -8.29 -31.81 -3.22
C SER A 30 -8.44 -30.41 -2.62
N TYR A 31 -8.78 -30.23 -1.35
CA TYR A 31 -9.00 -28.87 -0.82
C TYR A 31 -7.78 -28.21 -0.15
N SER A 32 -6.71 -28.93 0.17
CA SER A 32 -5.57 -28.33 0.90
C SER A 32 -4.54 -27.61 0.02
N ARG A 33 -4.35 -28.04 -1.24
CA ARG A 33 -3.35 -27.40 -2.15
C ARG A 33 -3.70 -25.97 -2.54
N TYR A 34 -4.98 -25.60 -2.49
CA TYR A 34 -5.41 -24.25 -2.82
C TYR A 34 -5.18 -23.27 -1.66
N ASP A 35 -5.37 -23.68 -0.41
CA ASP A 35 -5.21 -22.82 0.77
C ASP A 35 -3.75 -22.39 1.00
N GLU A 36 -2.79 -23.30 0.78
CA GLU A 36 -1.35 -23.02 0.90
C GLU A 36 -0.88 -22.01 -0.16
N ARG A 37 -1.30 -22.20 -1.42
CA ARG A 37 -0.87 -21.37 -2.57
C ARG A 37 -1.17 -19.88 -2.42
N PHE A 38 -2.24 -19.52 -1.72
CA PHE A 38 -2.58 -18.11 -1.44
C PHE A 38 -1.73 -17.54 -0.30
N SER A 39 -1.21 -18.36 0.62
CA SER A 39 -0.49 -17.90 1.80
C SER A 39 0.82 -17.17 1.44
N LEU A 40 1.62 -17.70 0.50
CA LEU A 40 2.85 -17.03 0.09
C LEU A 40 2.55 -15.78 -0.75
N GLU A 41 1.70 -15.90 -1.77
CA GLU A 41 1.41 -14.76 -2.65
C GLU A 41 0.84 -13.59 -1.84
N ASP A 42 -0.02 -13.87 -0.85
CA ASP A 42 -0.55 -12.87 0.06
C ASP A 42 0.52 -12.29 0.99
N ARG A 43 1.45 -13.11 1.48
CA ARG A 43 2.62 -12.61 2.23
C ARG A 43 3.45 -11.65 1.38
N LEU A 44 3.76 -12.00 0.13
CA LEU A 44 4.56 -11.16 -0.78
C LEU A 44 3.83 -9.85 -1.10
N LYS A 45 2.53 -9.91 -1.37
CA LYS A 45 1.70 -8.71 -1.56
C LYS A 45 1.67 -7.84 -0.33
N LYS A 46 1.57 -8.43 0.86
CA LYS A 46 1.59 -7.69 2.13
C LYS A 46 2.93 -6.97 2.32
N GLU A 47 4.05 -7.68 2.18
CA GLU A 47 5.39 -7.08 2.26
C GLU A 47 5.57 -5.95 1.24
N TRP A 48 5.08 -6.14 0.01
CA TRP A 48 5.11 -5.10 -1.03
C TRP A 48 4.29 -3.87 -0.64
N ASN A 49 3.08 -4.08 -0.12
CA ASN A 49 2.20 -3.00 0.33
C ASN A 49 2.78 -2.24 1.52
N ASP A 50 3.44 -2.93 2.45
CA ASP A 50 4.10 -2.31 3.60
C ASP A 50 5.20 -1.32 3.13
N LEU A 51 5.95 -1.66 2.08
CA LEU A 51 6.91 -0.75 1.46
C LEU A 51 6.23 0.51 0.88
N ALA A 52 5.07 0.35 0.22
CA ALA A 52 4.31 1.47 -0.34
C ALA A 52 3.73 2.41 0.74
N VAL A 53 3.31 1.88 1.89
CA VAL A 53 2.79 2.68 3.00
C VAL A 53 3.86 3.55 3.65
N ILE A 54 5.07 3.02 3.86
CA ILE A 54 6.20 3.77 4.44
C ILE A 54 6.55 4.97 3.56
N GLU A 55 6.56 4.76 2.24
CA GLU A 55 6.82 5.79 1.25
C GLU A 55 5.73 6.89 1.25
N THR A 56 4.45 6.48 1.23
CA THR A 56 3.32 7.42 1.22
C THR A 56 3.37 8.41 2.40
N LYS A 57 3.76 7.93 3.60
CA LYS A 57 3.94 8.79 4.78
C LYS A 57 5.03 9.84 4.58
N ASN A 58 6.14 9.47 3.95
CA ASN A 58 7.23 10.42 3.66
C ASN A 58 6.80 11.50 2.67
N TRP A 59 5.96 11.15 1.69
CA TRP A 59 5.41 12.08 0.71
C TRP A 59 4.49 13.14 1.35
N PHE A 60 3.57 12.71 2.23
CA PHE A 60 2.67 13.61 2.94
C PHE A 60 3.41 14.68 3.76
N ASN A 61 4.49 14.31 4.44
CA ASN A 61 5.28 15.26 5.23
C ASN A 61 5.90 16.37 4.36
N VAL A 62 6.31 16.06 3.14
CA VAL A 62 6.86 17.06 2.21
C VAL A 62 5.76 18.01 1.74
N ILE A 63 4.59 17.49 1.36
CA ILE A 63 3.45 18.32 0.93
C ILE A 63 2.97 19.25 2.04
N ILE A 64 2.82 18.75 3.28
CA ILE A 64 2.39 19.56 4.42
C ILE A 64 3.34 20.74 4.61
N GLY A 65 4.66 20.51 4.64
CA GLY A 65 5.63 21.59 4.81
C GLY A 65 5.55 22.67 3.71
N ILE A 66 5.21 22.29 2.47
CA ILE A 66 5.04 23.24 1.37
C ILE A 66 3.75 24.05 1.53
N CYS A 67 2.63 23.39 1.90
CA CYS A 67 1.38 24.07 2.17
C CYS A 67 1.52 25.08 3.32
N ASP A 68 2.18 24.70 4.42
CA ASP A 68 2.45 25.58 5.55
C ASP A 68 3.27 26.81 5.14
N THR A 69 4.27 26.59 4.29
CA THR A 69 5.09 27.68 3.74
C THR A 69 4.25 28.61 2.85
N LEU A 70 3.42 28.06 1.97
CA LEU A 70 2.55 28.86 1.10
C LEU A 70 1.53 29.67 1.89
N ILE A 71 0.97 29.11 2.97
CA ILE A 71 0.02 29.81 3.86
C ILE A 71 0.72 30.96 4.59
N THR A 72 1.93 30.73 5.11
CA THR A 72 2.68 31.75 5.85
C THR A 72 3.06 32.94 4.95
N GLU A 73 3.41 32.66 3.69
CA GLU A 73 3.76 33.68 2.70
C GLU A 73 2.53 34.25 1.94
N TYR A 74 1.33 33.73 2.19
CA TYR A 74 0.11 34.17 1.52
C TYR A 74 -0.27 35.60 1.90
N ASP A 75 -0.03 35.99 3.16
CA ASP A 75 -0.38 37.31 3.67
C ASP A 75 0.58 38.42 3.21
N SER A 76 1.69 38.09 2.55
CA SER A 76 2.79 39.03 2.26
C SER A 76 2.89 39.52 0.80
N TYR A 77 2.16 38.97 -0.18
CA TYR A 77 2.34 39.33 -1.60
C TYR A 77 1.06 39.47 -2.45
N ASN A 78 1.01 40.51 -3.30
CA ASN A 78 -0.05 40.79 -4.29
C ASN A 78 -0.06 39.86 -5.54
N VAL A 79 0.71 38.75 -5.57
CA VAL A 79 0.92 37.89 -6.76
C VAL A 79 0.62 36.40 -6.49
N VAL A 80 -0.36 36.14 -5.63
CA VAL A 80 -0.73 34.78 -5.17
C VAL A 80 -1.17 33.86 -6.32
N GLY A 81 -1.91 34.36 -7.31
CA GLY A 81 -2.51 33.54 -8.37
C GLY A 81 -1.49 32.83 -9.28
N ASP A 82 -0.41 33.53 -9.65
CA ASP A 82 0.63 32.98 -10.53
C ASP A 82 1.47 31.92 -9.79
N LYS A 83 1.74 32.14 -8.50
CA LYS A 83 2.48 31.19 -7.65
C LYS A 83 1.69 29.91 -7.41
N VAL A 84 0.38 30.01 -7.14
CA VAL A 84 -0.50 28.84 -6.98
C VAL A 84 -0.60 28.04 -8.29
N SER A 85 -0.66 28.74 -9.43
CA SER A 85 -0.67 28.09 -10.75
C SER A 85 0.64 27.34 -11.01
N SER A 86 1.78 27.98 -10.77
CA SER A 86 3.11 27.35 -10.88
C SER A 86 3.28 26.15 -9.95
N TRP A 87 2.82 26.25 -8.70
CA TRP A 87 2.79 25.15 -7.74
C TRP A 87 1.97 23.96 -8.25
N SER A 88 0.77 24.24 -8.80
CA SER A 88 -0.12 23.21 -9.34
C SER A 88 0.51 22.46 -10.51
N GLU A 89 1.18 23.17 -11.42
CA GLU A 89 1.91 22.57 -12.54
C GLU A 89 3.04 21.67 -12.06
N LEU A 90 3.79 22.13 -11.05
CA LEU A 90 4.87 21.34 -10.46
C LEU A 90 4.36 20.06 -9.82
N ILE A 91 3.29 20.14 -9.02
CA ILE A 91 2.64 18.97 -8.42
C ILE A 91 2.20 17.99 -9.50
N LYS A 92 1.53 18.44 -10.56
CA LYS A 92 1.06 17.58 -11.65
C LYS A 92 2.23 16.82 -12.30
N MET A 93 3.32 17.52 -12.59
CA MET A 93 4.51 16.92 -13.18
C MET A 93 5.14 15.89 -12.24
N LEU A 94 5.33 16.22 -10.96
CA LEU A 94 5.87 15.31 -9.95
C LEU A 94 4.98 14.07 -9.76
N THR A 95 3.65 14.24 -9.71
CA THR A 95 2.71 13.12 -9.62
C THR A 95 2.79 12.20 -10.83
N ALA A 96 2.91 12.76 -12.04
CA ALA A 96 3.03 11.97 -13.26
C ALA A 96 4.33 11.15 -13.28
N PHE A 97 5.46 11.76 -12.95
CA PHE A 97 6.73 11.04 -12.82
C PHE A 97 6.65 9.93 -11.76
N ARG A 98 6.06 10.24 -10.59
CA ARG A 98 5.94 9.24 -9.54
C ARG A 98 5.08 8.06 -9.96
N GLN A 99 3.95 8.33 -10.62
CA GLN A 99 3.07 7.29 -11.10
C GLN A 99 3.79 6.34 -12.06
N ALA A 100 4.65 6.88 -12.94
CA ALA A 100 5.45 6.07 -13.85
C ALA A 100 6.43 5.15 -13.09
N GLU A 101 7.17 5.67 -12.11
CA GLU A 101 8.12 4.88 -11.31
C GLU A 101 7.44 3.78 -10.48
N VAL A 102 6.28 4.11 -9.88
CA VAL A 102 5.47 3.15 -9.12
C VAL A 102 4.94 2.05 -10.05
N ASN A 103 4.45 2.42 -11.24
CA ASN A 103 3.98 1.46 -12.23
C ASN A 103 5.09 0.50 -12.67
N GLU A 104 6.29 1.02 -12.95
CA GLU A 104 7.44 0.19 -13.32
C GLU A 104 7.79 -0.81 -12.20
N SER A 105 7.82 -0.34 -10.95
CA SER A 105 8.10 -1.19 -9.78
C SER A 105 7.03 -2.28 -9.61
N ASN A 106 5.75 -1.93 -9.81
CA ASN A 106 4.64 -2.88 -9.74
C ASN A 106 4.69 -3.92 -10.86
N VAL A 107 5.15 -3.54 -12.07
CA VAL A 107 5.34 -4.49 -13.17
C VAL A 107 6.45 -5.50 -12.84
N ILE A 108 7.54 -5.06 -12.21
CA ILE A 108 8.61 -5.97 -11.76
C ILE A 108 8.05 -6.96 -10.72
N PHE A 109 7.31 -6.46 -9.74
CA PHE A 109 6.68 -7.32 -8.74
C PHE A 109 5.67 -8.31 -9.35
N ALA A 110 4.83 -7.86 -10.29
CA ALA A 110 3.88 -8.73 -10.98
C ALA A 110 4.59 -9.86 -11.75
N LYS A 111 5.68 -9.54 -12.46
CA LYS A 111 6.50 -10.56 -13.15
C LYS A 111 7.12 -11.56 -12.19
N PHE A 112 7.53 -11.12 -11.00
CA PHE A 112 8.02 -12.02 -9.97
C PHE A 112 6.91 -12.96 -9.48
N LEU A 113 5.70 -12.45 -9.21
CA LEU A 113 4.57 -13.30 -8.85
C LEU A 113 4.22 -14.31 -9.96
N ASP A 114 4.26 -13.90 -11.22
CA ASP A 114 4.02 -14.81 -12.35
C ASP A 114 5.08 -15.91 -12.42
N TYR A 115 6.36 -15.56 -12.27
CA TYR A 115 7.45 -16.54 -12.15
C TYR A 115 7.21 -17.54 -11.00
N MET A 116 6.78 -17.06 -9.84
CA MET A 116 6.45 -17.92 -8.68
C MET A 116 5.29 -18.87 -8.98
N ARG A 117 4.23 -18.38 -9.66
CA ARG A 117 3.06 -19.19 -10.04
C ARG A 117 3.45 -20.29 -11.03
N GLU A 118 4.29 -19.98 -12.00
CA GLU A 118 4.80 -20.94 -12.99
C GLU A 118 5.63 -22.04 -12.32
N LYS A 119 6.60 -21.67 -11.47
CA LYS A 119 7.46 -22.63 -10.76
C LYS A 119 6.70 -23.57 -9.83
N ARG A 120 5.57 -23.11 -9.30
CA ARG A 120 4.73 -23.85 -8.36
C ARG A 120 3.48 -24.44 -9.02
N GLN A 121 3.48 -24.63 -10.34
CA GLN A 121 2.41 -25.38 -11.01
C GLN A 121 2.38 -26.84 -10.55
N ASP A 122 3.54 -27.44 -10.36
CA ASP A 122 3.66 -28.88 -10.07
C ASP A 122 3.86 -29.20 -8.58
N THR A 123 4.40 -28.26 -7.81
CA THR A 123 4.72 -28.43 -6.39
C THR A 123 4.19 -27.25 -5.57
N ALA A 124 3.26 -27.53 -4.65
CA ALA A 124 2.84 -26.54 -3.66
C ALA A 124 3.93 -26.41 -2.59
N SER A 125 4.34 -25.17 -2.35
CA SER A 125 5.25 -24.78 -1.26
C SER A 125 4.82 -23.38 -0.84
N ASP A 126 4.96 -23.07 0.44
CA ASP A 126 4.64 -21.74 1.02
C ASP A 126 5.91 -20.96 1.39
N VAL A 127 7.07 -21.56 1.16
CA VAL A 127 8.37 -21.00 1.50
C VAL A 127 9.12 -20.70 0.21
N LEU A 128 9.82 -19.57 0.17
CA LEU A 128 10.73 -19.23 -0.92
C LEU A 128 11.98 -20.12 -0.81
N THR A 129 12.52 -20.59 -1.94
CA THR A 129 13.87 -21.15 -1.94
C THR A 129 14.90 -20.05 -1.67
N ASP A 130 16.14 -20.42 -1.35
CA ASP A 130 17.21 -19.45 -1.14
C ASP A 130 17.42 -18.54 -2.36
N GLU A 131 17.31 -19.09 -3.58
CA GLU A 131 17.37 -18.27 -4.80
C GLU A 131 16.17 -17.34 -4.94
N GLU A 132 14.95 -17.82 -4.66
CA GLU A 132 13.73 -17.02 -4.78
C GLU A 132 13.70 -15.88 -3.74
N GLU A 133 14.18 -16.15 -2.51
CA GLU A 133 14.34 -15.16 -1.45
C GLU A 133 15.40 -14.13 -1.81
N SER A 134 16.51 -14.54 -2.44
CA SER A 134 17.51 -13.59 -2.96
C SER A 134 16.90 -12.65 -3.99
N ILE A 135 16.18 -13.19 -4.99
CA ILE A 135 15.51 -12.38 -6.02
C ILE A 135 14.49 -11.43 -5.38
N TRP A 136 13.71 -11.92 -4.41
CA TRP A 136 12.74 -11.11 -3.69
C TRP A 136 13.40 -9.95 -2.94
N ASN A 137 14.52 -10.21 -2.27
CA ASN A 137 15.28 -9.18 -1.56
C ASN A 137 15.88 -8.15 -2.52
N ASP A 138 16.37 -8.57 -3.69
CA ASP A 138 16.86 -7.64 -4.71
C ASP A 138 15.75 -6.73 -5.25
N ILE A 139 14.54 -7.27 -5.46
CA ILE A 139 13.37 -6.48 -5.89
C ILE A 139 13.00 -5.44 -4.83
N LYS A 140 12.96 -5.84 -3.54
CA LYS A 140 12.67 -4.91 -2.44
C LYS A 140 13.73 -3.82 -2.34
N LEU A 141 15.01 -4.18 -2.42
CA LEU A 141 16.13 -3.25 -2.37
C LEU A 141 16.07 -2.25 -3.53
N LEU A 142 15.80 -2.72 -4.75
CA LEU A 142 15.64 -1.87 -5.92
C LEU A 142 14.52 -0.85 -5.72
N LYS A 143 13.34 -1.28 -5.25
CA LYS A 143 12.23 -0.36 -4.95
C LYS A 143 12.66 0.69 -3.92
N GLN A 144 13.28 0.27 -2.82
CA GLN A 144 13.72 1.19 -1.76
C GLN A 144 14.75 2.21 -2.27
N GLN A 145 15.69 1.80 -3.13
CA GLN A 145 16.66 2.70 -3.75
C GLN A 145 15.96 3.72 -4.66
N LYS A 146 15.00 3.29 -5.50
CA LYS A 146 14.19 4.20 -6.32
C LYS A 146 13.41 5.19 -5.45
N ASP A 147 12.84 4.73 -4.34
CA ASP A 147 12.10 5.59 -3.41
C ASP A 147 13.01 6.63 -2.72
N ILE A 148 14.26 6.27 -2.40
CA ILE A 148 15.26 7.18 -1.84
C ILE A 148 15.66 8.24 -2.87
N GLU A 149 15.95 7.84 -4.11
CA GLU A 149 16.30 8.77 -5.18
C GLU A 149 15.12 9.69 -5.52
N TRP A 150 13.91 9.15 -5.57
CA TRP A 150 12.69 9.94 -5.73
C TRP A 150 12.55 11.00 -4.63
N LYS A 151 12.78 10.64 -3.36
CA LYS A 151 12.76 11.60 -2.25
C LYS A 151 13.78 12.73 -2.44
N LYS A 152 15.01 12.40 -2.86
CA LYS A 152 16.04 13.42 -3.13
C LYS A 152 15.62 14.36 -4.26
N TYR A 153 15.17 13.79 -5.38
CA TYR A 153 14.69 14.55 -6.54
C TYR A 153 13.51 15.46 -6.18
N HIS A 154 12.54 14.92 -5.45
CA HIS A 154 11.35 15.65 -5.02
C HIS A 154 11.71 16.84 -4.13
N VAL A 155 12.51 16.61 -3.09
CA VAL A 155 12.97 17.68 -2.18
C VAL A 155 13.80 18.73 -2.92
N GLY A 156 14.72 18.31 -3.80
CA GLY A 156 15.55 19.22 -4.59
C GLY A 156 14.71 20.10 -5.51
N THR A 157 13.74 19.49 -6.20
CA THR A 157 12.81 20.18 -7.11
C THR A 157 11.98 21.24 -6.36
N TRP A 158 11.48 20.90 -5.16
CA TRP A 158 10.75 21.87 -4.34
C TRP A 158 11.62 23.00 -3.82
N LYS A 159 12.84 22.71 -3.36
CA LYS A 159 13.78 23.75 -2.94
C LYS A 159 14.06 24.72 -4.07
N TYR A 160 14.29 24.21 -5.28
CA TYR A 160 14.51 25.04 -6.46
C TYR A 160 13.29 25.91 -6.78
N TRP A 161 12.09 25.32 -6.81
CA TRP A 161 10.86 26.06 -7.05
C TRP A 161 10.64 27.17 -6.01
N PHE A 162 10.84 26.85 -4.73
CA PHE A 162 10.70 27.83 -3.65
C PHE A 162 11.69 28.99 -3.79
N GLN A 163 12.97 28.71 -4.04
CA GLN A 163 13.98 29.75 -4.25
C GLN A 163 13.66 30.65 -5.46
N LYS A 164 13.07 30.08 -6.50
CA LYS A 164 12.65 30.80 -7.72
C LYS A 164 11.45 31.71 -7.46
N GLU A 165 10.42 31.21 -6.79
CA GLU A 165 9.15 31.94 -6.57
C GLU A 165 9.20 32.89 -5.36
N PHE A 166 10.17 32.69 -4.45
CA PHE A 166 10.38 33.49 -3.24
C PHE A 166 11.85 33.93 -3.09
N PRO A 167 12.40 34.72 -4.04
CA PRO A 167 13.81 35.09 -4.03
C PRO A 167 14.22 35.96 -2.82
N THR A 168 13.27 36.67 -2.22
CA THR A 168 13.47 37.57 -1.06
C THR A 168 13.65 36.85 0.28
N VAL A 169 13.25 35.58 0.41
CA VAL A 169 13.43 34.79 1.66
C VAL A 169 14.91 34.53 1.96
N ASN A 170 15.78 34.52 0.95
CA ASN A 170 17.23 34.38 1.14
C ASN A 170 17.92 35.66 1.64
N LEU A 171 17.26 36.81 1.61
CA LEU A 171 17.83 38.09 2.06
C LEU A 171 17.66 38.31 3.57
N ILE A 172 16.67 37.67 4.20
CA ILE A 172 16.32 37.87 5.62
C ILE A 172 17.27 37.09 6.56
N ASN A 173 17.99 36.07 6.07
CA ASN A 173 18.90 35.25 6.89
C ASN A 173 20.34 35.81 7.00
N ASN A 174 20.61 37.03 6.50
CA ASN A 174 21.93 37.66 6.52
C ASN A 174 21.95 39.02 7.30
N GLU A 175 20.92 39.31 8.10
CA GLU A 175 20.92 40.40 9.10
C GLU A 175 21.11 39.84 10.51
#